data_AF-A0A381T968-F1
#
_entry.id   AF-A0A381T968-F1
#
_cell.length_a   1.000
_cell.length_b   1.000
_cell.length_c   1.000
_cell.angle_alpha   90.00
_cell.angle_beta   90.00
_cell.angle_gamma   90.00
#
_symmetry.space_group_name_H-M   'P 1'
#
loop_
_entity.id
_entity.type
_entity.pdbx_description
1 polymer ?
#
loop_
_entity_poly.entity_id
_entity_poly.type
_entity_poly.pdbx_seq_one_letter_code
_entity_poly.pdbx_strand_id
1 'polypeptide(L)'
;MTSITDHFVICSAATDIQVKAITDGIRKGTGSKPWRIEGYEQLNWVLLDYVDVVAHIFKSSEREYYQLERLWADAQLTEYND
;
A
#
# COMPACT_ATOMS: atom_id res chain seq x y z
N MET A 1 -11.55 21.30 -7.52
CA MET A 1 -11.17 19.88 -7.58
C MET A 1 -9.90 19.71 -6.78
N THR A 2 -9.98 19.25 -5.55
CA THR A 2 -8.80 18.86 -4.76
C THR A 2 -8.89 17.35 -4.58
N SER A 3 -8.64 16.60 -5.65
CA SER A 3 -8.29 15.19 -5.54
C SER A 3 -6.77 15.17 -5.38
N ILE A 4 -6.28 14.85 -4.19
CA ILE A 4 -4.84 14.83 -3.89
C ILE A 4 -4.19 13.53 -4.41
N THR A 5 -5.00 12.54 -4.80
CA THR A 5 -4.61 11.22 -5.29
C THR A 5 -5.74 10.65 -6.14
N ASP A 6 -5.43 10.12 -7.31
CA ASP A 6 -6.44 9.56 -8.23
C ASP A 6 -6.62 8.05 -8.06
N HIS A 7 -5.60 7.35 -7.53
CA HIS A 7 -5.65 5.89 -7.34
C HIS A 7 -5.01 5.41 -6.04
N PHE A 8 -5.69 4.45 -5.39
CA PHE A 8 -5.16 3.71 -4.25
C PHE A 8 -4.87 2.26 -4.63
N VAL A 9 -3.68 1.79 -4.31
CA VAL A 9 -3.29 0.38 -4.43
C VAL A 9 -3.15 -0.19 -3.04
N ILE A 10 -3.80 -1.32 -2.76
CA ILE A 10 -3.72 -2.00 -1.47
C ILE A 10 -3.18 -3.40 -1.70
N CYS A 11 -2.06 -3.71 -1.05
CA CYS A 11 -1.45 -5.03 -1.05
C CYS A 11 -1.39 -5.59 0.37
N SER A 12 -1.39 -6.91 0.49
CA SER A 12 -1.25 -7.57 1.79
C SER A 12 -0.30 -8.75 1.69
N ALA A 13 0.55 -8.91 2.70
CA ALA A 13 1.55 -9.96 2.75
C ALA A 13 1.66 -10.57 4.16
N ALA A 14 1.92 -11.87 4.24
CA ALA A 14 1.90 -12.60 5.51
C ALA A 14 3.15 -12.36 6.38
N THR A 15 4.26 -11.93 5.77
CA THR A 15 5.56 -11.78 6.47
C THR A 15 6.22 -10.45 6.15
N ASP A 16 7.02 -9.95 7.09
CA ASP A 16 7.79 -8.71 6.96
C ASP A 16 8.73 -8.75 5.75
N ILE A 17 9.30 -9.92 5.47
CA ILE A 17 10.17 -10.16 4.31
C ILE A 17 9.39 -9.95 3.01
N GLN A 18 8.16 -10.48 2.91
CA GLN A 18 7.31 -10.27 1.74
C GLN A 18 6.85 -8.82 1.62
N VAL A 19 6.47 -8.16 2.72
CA VAL A 19 6.13 -6.72 2.70
C VAL A 19 7.29 -5.92 2.14
N LYS A 20 8.50 -6.13 2.67
CA LYS A 20 9.71 -5.47 2.20
C LYS A 20 10.00 -5.77 0.73
N ALA A 21 9.86 -7.03 0.31
CA ALA A 21 10.08 -7.45 -1.07
C ALA A 21 9.11 -6.76 -2.04
N ILE A 22 7.83 -6.64 -1.67
CA ILE A 22 6.83 -5.91 -2.46
C ILE A 22 7.19 -4.42 -2.53
N THR A 23 7.49 -3.79 -1.39
CA THR A 23 7.86 -2.38 -1.36
C THR A 23 9.09 -2.11 -2.23
N ASP A 24 10.16 -2.90 -2.08
CA ASP A 24 11.37 -2.76 -2.88
C ASP A 24 11.13 -3.10 -4.36
N GLY A 25 10.26 -4.07 -4.65
CA GLY A 25 9.83 -4.42 -5.99
C GLY A 25 9.15 -3.26 -6.71
N ILE A 26 8.18 -2.61 -6.05
CA ILE A 26 7.50 -1.42 -6.57
C ILE A 26 8.52 -0.31 -6.81
N ARG A 27 9.35 0.02 -5.82
CA ARG A 27 10.34 1.11 -5.91
C ARG A 27 11.37 0.93 -7.01
N LYS A 28 11.72 -0.31 -7.35
CA LYS A 28 12.67 -0.64 -8.42
C LYS A 28 11.98 -0.80 -9.78
N GLY A 29 10.73 -1.22 -9.78
CA GLY A 29 9.92 -1.42 -10.99
C GLY A 29 9.34 -0.11 -11.54
N THR A 30 9.19 0.92 -10.71
CA THR A 30 8.75 2.25 -11.15
C THR A 30 9.94 3.10 -11.60
N GLY A 31 9.80 3.79 -12.75
CA GLY A 31 10.82 4.73 -13.23
C GLY A 31 10.94 6.00 -12.37
N SER A 32 9.94 6.26 -11.53
CA SER A 32 9.90 7.37 -10.59
C SER A 32 10.15 6.87 -9.17
N LYS A 33 10.87 7.67 -8.36
CA LYS A 33 10.99 7.44 -6.93
C LYS A 33 9.72 7.93 -6.22
N PRO A 34 9.27 7.25 -5.15
CA PRO A 34 8.18 7.73 -4.33
C PRO A 34 8.54 9.09 -3.72
N TRP A 35 7.57 9.99 -3.73
CA TRP A 35 7.66 11.30 -3.09
C TRP A 35 7.83 11.17 -1.58
N ARG A 36 7.11 10.21 -0.99
CA ARG A 36 7.21 9.88 0.43
C ARG A 36 7.14 8.37 0.65
N ILE A 37 7.89 7.90 1.65
CA ILE A 37 7.82 6.55 2.17
C ILE A 37 7.60 6.64 3.68
N GLU A 38 6.58 5.97 4.19
CA GLU A 38 6.32 5.87 5.63
C GLU A 38 6.24 4.39 6.05
N GLY A 39 6.64 4.08 7.29
CA GLY A 39 6.48 2.74 7.89
C GLY A 39 7.43 1.65 7.37
N TYR A 40 8.36 1.97 6.46
CA TYR A 40 9.30 1.02 5.86
C TYR A 40 10.19 0.27 6.86
N GLU A 41 10.57 0.90 7.98
CA GLU A 41 11.39 0.25 9.02
C GLU A 41 10.60 -0.77 9.85
N GLN A 42 9.29 -0.58 9.98
CA GLN A 42 8.43 -1.39 10.84
C GLN A 42 7.77 -2.53 10.07
N LEU A 43 7.57 -2.38 8.75
CA LEU A 43 7.02 -3.40 7.83
C LEU A 43 5.62 -3.93 8.18
N ASN A 44 4.97 -3.37 9.20
CA ASN A 44 3.58 -3.67 9.56
C ASN A 44 2.60 -2.98 8.61
N TRP A 45 2.92 -1.74 8.24
CA TRP A 45 2.20 -0.94 7.24
C TRP A 45 3.19 -0.01 6.57
N VAL A 46 3.39 -0.19 5.27
CA VAL A 46 4.23 0.68 4.46
C VAL A 46 3.34 1.51 3.53
N LEU A 47 3.58 2.82 3.49
CA LEU A 47 2.92 3.74 2.57
C LEU A 47 3.95 4.27 1.57
N LEU A 48 3.66 4.11 0.29
CA LEU A 48 4.41 4.70 -0.81
C LEU A 48 3.53 5.73 -1.51
N ASP A 49 3.96 6.98 -1.46
CA ASP A 49 3.25 8.11 -2.08
C ASP A 49 3.95 8.51 -3.38
N TYR A 50 3.22 8.45 -4.50
CA TYR A 50 3.67 8.91 -5.82
C TYR A 50 2.86 10.13 -6.31
N VAL A 51 2.21 10.87 -5.42
CA VAL A 51 1.31 11.99 -5.71
C VAL A 51 0.02 11.53 -6.39
N ASP A 52 0.12 11.00 -7.61
CA ASP A 52 -1.05 10.54 -8.39
C ASP A 52 -1.57 9.18 -7.90
N VAL A 53 -0.67 8.34 -7.35
CA VAL A 53 -0.96 6.98 -6.87
C VAL A 53 -0.37 6.78 -5.48
N VAL A 54 -1.17 6.24 -4.56
CA VAL A 54 -0.70 5.87 -3.22
C VAL A 54 -0.83 4.36 -3.02
N ALA A 55 0.29 3.69 -2.76
CA ALA A 55 0.32 2.26 -2.48
C ALA A 55 0.45 2.00 -0.98
N HIS A 56 -0.49 1.24 -0.44
CA HIS A 56 -0.52 0.76 0.93
C HIS A 56 -0.18 -0.73 0.96
N ILE A 57 0.94 -1.08 1.57
CA ILE A 57 1.37 -2.46 1.74
C ILE A 57 1.19 -2.83 3.21
N PHE A 58 0.25 -3.71 3.49
CA PHE A 58 -0.06 -4.16 4.84
C PHE A 58 0.53 -5.53 5.12
N LYS A 59 0.93 -5.74 6.37
CA LYS A 59 1.06 -7.08 6.90
C LYS A 59 -0.34 -7.65 7.16
N SER A 60 -0.60 -8.89 6.73
CA SER A 60 -1.94 -9.48 6.75
C SER A 60 -2.55 -9.50 8.15
N SER A 61 -1.74 -9.80 9.18
CA SER A 61 -2.17 -9.79 10.58
C SER A 61 -2.66 -8.41 11.04
N GLU A 62 -2.00 -7.34 10.61
CA GLU A 62 -2.33 -5.98 11.00
C GLU A 62 -3.54 -5.45 10.23
N ARG A 63 -3.68 -5.81 8.95
CA ARG A 63 -4.88 -5.47 8.16
C ARG A 63 -6.15 -6.05 8.79
N GLU A 64 -6.09 -7.31 9.24
CA GLU A 64 -7.19 -7.99 9.92
C GLU A 64 -7.46 -7.41 11.30
N TYR A 65 -6.41 -7.15 12.09
CA TYR A 65 -6.52 -6.57 13.43
C TYR A 65 -7.15 -5.18 13.44
N TYR A 66 -6.75 -4.31 12.49
CA TYR A 66 -7.27 -2.95 12.41
C TYR A 66 -8.58 -2.82 11.61
N GLN A 67 -9.08 -3.90 11.00
CA GLN A 67 -10.28 -3.92 10.16
C GLN A 67 -10.32 -2.76 9.17
N LEU A 68 -9.19 -2.45 8.53
CA LEU A 68 -9.02 -1.25 7.71
C LEU A 68 -9.98 -1.21 6.51
N GLU A 69 -10.56 -2.35 6.16
CA GLU A 69 -11.61 -2.51 5.13
C GLU A 69 -12.86 -1.69 5.45
N ARG A 70 -13.14 -1.42 6.74
CA ARG A 70 -14.25 -0.55 7.15
C ARG A 70 -14.02 0.91 6.80
N LEU A 71 -12.78 1.36 6.70
CA LEU A 71 -12.46 2.76 6.36
C LEU A 71 -12.70 3.07 4.88
N TRP A 72 -12.63 2.05 4.01
CA TRP A 72 -12.74 2.20 2.56
C TRP A 72 -14.02 1.56 2.00
N ALA A 73 -15.00 1.26 2.86
CA ALA A 73 -16.21 0.51 2.51
C ALA A 73 -17.07 1.17 1.41
N ASP A 74 -16.96 2.49 1.24
CA ASP A 74 -17.69 3.25 0.22
C ASP A 74 -16.93 3.38 -1.12
N ALA A 75 -15.71 2.83 -1.23
CA ALA A 75 -14.89 2.92 -2.44
C ALA A 75 -15.15 1.74 -3.40
N GLN A 76 -15.09 2.01 -4.71
CA GLN A 76 -15.20 0.96 -5.73
C GLN A 76 -13.97 0.03 -5.67
N LEU A 77 -14.13 -1.14 -5.05
CA LEU A 77 -13.08 -2.14 -4.93
C LEU A 77 -12.95 -2.97 -6.22
N THR A 78 -11.74 -3.04 -6.76
CA THR A 78 -11.40 -4.00 -7.82
C THR A 78 -10.33 -4.95 -7.25
N GLU A 79 -10.70 -6.20 -7.02
CA GLU A 79 -9.77 -7.22 -6.51
C GLU A 79 -9.00 -7.87 -7.65
N TYR A 80 -7.70 -8.03 -7.45
CA TYR A 80 -6.82 -8.79 -8.33
C TYR A 80 -6.31 -9.99 -7.54
N ASN A 81 -6.77 -11.18 -7.90
CA ASN A 81 -6.23 -12.45 -7.41
C ASN A 81 -5.37 -13.05 -8.52
N ASP A 82 -4.07 -13.24 -8.24
CA ASP A 82 -3.16 -14.05 -9.08
C ASP A 82 -3.44 -15.55 -8.88
#